data_AF-A0A2V7J4R4-F1
#
_entry.id   AF-A0A2V7J4R4-F1
#
_cell.length_a   1.000
_cell.length_b   1.000
_cell.length_c   1.000
_cell.angle_alpha   90.00
_cell.angle_beta   90.00
_cell.angle_gamma   90.00
#
_symmetry.space_group_name_H-M   'P 1'
#
loop_
_entity.id
_entity.type
_entity.pdbx_description
1 polymer ?
#
loop_
_entity_poly.entity_id
_entity_poly.type
_entity_poly.pdbx_seq_one_letter_code
_entity_poly.pdbx_strand_id
1 'polypeptide(L)'
;MSRYAAFLRGVMPTNCKMPALQAAFEAAGFTDVKTVLGSGNVVFDARSSSEQTLQHKAEAAMQERLGHAFLTIVRPVAQLRKVLATDPYAPFRVSPKAKRIVTFLRGRPTAKIKLPVETDGARILTMEDGEIFS
;
A
#
# COMPACT_ATOMS: atom_id res chain seq x y z
N MET A 1 -19.34 -5.10 3.96
CA MET A 1 -18.21 -4.90 3.02
C MET A 1 -16.93 -4.76 3.84
N SER A 2 -15.76 -4.92 3.24
CA SER A 2 -14.46 -4.72 3.92
C SER A 2 -13.83 -3.41 3.45
N ARG A 3 -13.16 -2.69 4.37
CA ARG A 3 -12.45 -1.45 4.09
C ARG A 3 -11.01 -1.73 3.69
N TYR A 4 -10.58 -1.15 2.58
CA TYR A 4 -9.24 -1.30 2.03
C TYR A 4 -8.55 0.05 1.83
N ALA A 5 -7.22 0.01 1.79
CA ALA A 5 -6.37 1.09 1.33
C ALA A 5 -5.56 0.59 0.12
N ALA A 6 -5.50 1.39 -0.94
CA ALA A 6 -4.62 1.24 -2.08
C ALA A 6 -3.51 2.29 -2.04
N PHE A 7 -2.28 1.83 -2.15
CA PHE A 7 -1.07 2.64 -2.28
C PHE A 7 -0.60 2.58 -3.74
N LEU A 8 -0.72 3.70 -4.46
CA LEU A 8 -0.33 3.81 -5.85
C LEU A 8 1.09 4.33 -5.97
N ARG A 9 1.91 3.67 -6.79
CA ARG A 9 3.30 4.07 -7.02
C ARG A 9 3.44 4.84 -8.33
N GLY A 10 4.21 5.92 -8.30
CA GLY A 10 4.49 6.76 -9.48
C GLY A 10 3.44 7.82 -9.79
N VAL A 11 2.53 8.15 -8.86
CA VAL A 11 1.46 9.14 -9.10
C VAL A 11 2.00 10.56 -9.29
N MET A 12 3.02 10.98 -8.54
CA MET A 12 3.74 12.23 -8.82
C MET A 12 5.03 11.93 -9.57
N PRO A 13 5.40 12.74 -10.59
CA PRO A 13 4.78 13.99 -11.04
C PRO A 13 3.72 13.85 -12.16
N THR A 14 3.13 12.68 -12.39
CA THR A 14 2.27 12.37 -13.57
C THR A 14 0.95 13.16 -13.70
N ASN A 15 0.74 14.20 -12.87
CA ASN A 15 -0.42 15.11 -12.89
C ASN A 15 -1.79 14.39 -12.87
N CYS A 16 -1.88 13.22 -12.21
CA CYS A 16 -3.15 12.52 -12.03
C CYS A 16 -4.08 13.34 -11.13
N LYS A 17 -5.24 13.73 -11.64
CA LYS A 17 -6.25 14.48 -10.88
C LYS A 17 -6.98 13.52 -9.94
N MET A 18 -6.96 13.80 -8.64
CA MET A 18 -7.60 12.96 -7.61
C MET A 18 -9.09 12.67 -7.87
N PRO A 19 -9.92 13.61 -8.39
CA PRO A 19 -11.31 13.28 -8.77
C PRO A 19 -11.41 12.24 -9.89
N ALA A 20 -10.50 12.27 -10.88
CA ALA A 20 -10.48 11.29 -11.95
C ALA A 20 -10.05 9.91 -11.44
N LEU A 21 -9.07 9.88 -10.53
CA LEU A 21 -8.65 8.66 -9.85
C LEU A 21 -9.79 8.05 -9.01
N GLN A 22 -10.51 8.87 -8.27
CA GLN A 22 -11.68 8.44 -7.51
C GLN A 22 -12.74 7.83 -8.43
N ALA A 23 -13.09 8.51 -9.53
CA ALA A 23 -14.06 8.02 -10.50
C ALA A 23 -13.63 6.69 -11.14
N ALA A 24 -12.34 6.48 -11.37
CA ALA A 24 -11.83 5.19 -11.86
C ALA A 24 -12.05 4.06 -10.84
N PHE A 25 -11.82 4.30 -9.55
CA PHE A 25 -12.10 3.32 -8.49
C PHE A 25 -13.61 3.05 -8.33
N GLU A 26 -14.46 4.07 -8.46
CA GLU A 26 -15.92 3.89 -8.44
C GLU A 26 -16.39 3.09 -9.65
N ALA A 27 -15.85 3.34 -10.85
CA ALA A 27 -16.12 2.56 -12.06
C ALA A 27 -15.66 1.10 -11.94
N ALA A 28 -14.63 0.83 -11.13
CA ALA A 28 -14.24 -0.52 -10.75
C ALA A 28 -15.26 -1.21 -9.83
N GLY A 29 -16.37 -0.56 -9.46
CA GLY A 29 -17.40 -1.11 -8.56
C GLY A 29 -16.95 -1.15 -7.09
N PHE A 30 -15.99 -0.31 -6.71
CA PHE A 30 -15.71 -0.03 -5.30
C PHE A 30 -16.64 1.08 -4.80
N THR A 31 -16.91 1.08 -3.49
CA THR A 31 -17.79 2.08 -2.85
C THR A 31 -17.02 2.90 -1.82
N ASP A 32 -17.61 3.98 -1.33
CA ASP A 32 -17.04 4.84 -0.28
C ASP A 32 -15.58 5.27 -0.55
N VAL A 33 -15.30 5.52 -1.84
CA VAL A 33 -13.98 5.83 -2.36
C VAL A 33 -13.58 7.23 -1.91
N LYS A 34 -12.42 7.36 -1.28
CA LYS A 34 -11.82 8.65 -0.93
C LYS A 34 -10.34 8.62 -1.25
N THR A 35 -9.84 9.71 -1.84
CA THR A 35 -8.40 9.93 -1.99
C THR A 35 -7.83 10.59 -0.73
N VAL A 36 -6.59 10.26 -0.38
CA VAL A 36 -5.88 10.81 0.78
C VAL A 36 -4.67 11.57 0.27
N LEU A 37 -4.75 12.91 0.33
CA LEU A 37 -3.76 13.82 -0.24
C LEU A 37 -3.56 13.60 -1.76
N GLY A 38 -2.56 14.27 -2.35
CA GLY A 38 -2.23 14.16 -3.78
C GLY A 38 -1.19 13.07 -4.12
N SER A 39 -0.83 12.20 -3.17
CA SER A 39 0.29 11.27 -3.30
C SER A 39 -0.07 9.88 -3.84
N GLY A 40 -1.33 9.66 -4.22
CA GLY A 40 -1.77 8.38 -4.76
C GLY A 40 -2.22 7.36 -3.72
N ASN A 41 -2.88 7.80 -2.65
CA ASN A 41 -3.48 6.91 -1.66
C ASN A 41 -5.00 6.95 -1.80
N VAL A 42 -5.64 5.79 -1.87
CA VAL A 42 -7.09 5.66 -2.02
C VAL A 42 -7.62 4.71 -0.96
N VAL A 43 -8.70 5.09 -0.27
CA VAL A 43 -9.41 4.21 0.67
C VAL A 43 -10.81 3.95 0.13
N PHE A 44 -11.26 2.70 0.19
CA PHE A 44 -12.51 2.27 -0.44
C PHE A 44 -13.09 1.03 0.24
N ASP A 45 -14.36 0.78 0.00
CA ASP A 45 -15.08 -0.42 0.41
C ASP A 45 -15.22 -1.38 -0.78
N ALA A 46 -15.06 -2.68 -0.51
CA ALA A 46 -15.27 -3.72 -1.51
C ALA A 46 -15.88 -4.98 -0.88
N ARG A 47 -16.47 -5.83 -1.73
CA ARG A 47 -16.75 -7.23 -1.35
C ARG A 47 -15.42 -7.92 -1.06
N SER A 48 -15.41 -8.79 -0.03
CA SER A 48 -14.19 -9.49 0.36
C SER A 48 -13.64 -10.29 -0.82
N SER A 49 -12.37 -10.06 -1.14
CA SER A 49 -11.66 -10.68 -2.23
C SER A 49 -10.16 -10.69 -1.92
N SER A 50 -9.37 -11.38 -2.75
CA SER A 50 -7.91 -11.35 -2.60
C SER A 50 -7.37 -9.95 -2.92
N GLU A 51 -6.31 -9.53 -2.24
CA GLU A 51 -5.62 -8.27 -2.54
C GLU A 51 -5.22 -8.21 -4.02
N GLN A 52 -4.72 -9.32 -4.58
CA GLN A 52 -4.35 -9.41 -5.99
C GLN A 52 -5.52 -9.11 -6.92
N THR A 53 -6.71 -9.67 -6.63
CA THR A 53 -7.92 -9.40 -7.42
C THR A 53 -8.31 -7.92 -7.35
N LEU A 54 -8.26 -7.31 -6.17
CA LEU A 54 -8.58 -5.89 -6.00
C LEU A 54 -7.57 -4.98 -6.71
N GLN A 55 -6.27 -5.31 -6.64
CA GLN A 55 -5.20 -4.61 -7.35
C GLN A 55 -5.44 -4.62 -8.86
N HIS A 56 -5.64 -5.80 -9.46
CA HIS A 56 -5.88 -5.92 -10.91
C HIS A 56 -7.15 -5.19 -11.34
N LYS A 57 -8.20 -5.20 -10.52
CA LYS A 57 -9.45 -4.50 -10.82
C LYS A 57 -9.27 -2.98 -10.83
N ALA A 58 -8.53 -2.44 -9.86
CA ALA A 58 -8.20 -1.02 -9.80
C ALA A 58 -7.30 -0.60 -10.98
N GLU A 59 -6.28 -1.40 -11.30
CA GLU A 59 -5.36 -1.18 -12.42
C GLU A 59 -6.09 -1.19 -13.76
N ALA A 60 -6.97 -2.15 -14.00
CA ALA A 60 -7.79 -2.21 -15.21
C ALA A 60 -8.69 -0.98 -15.37
N ALA A 61 -9.35 -0.55 -14.29
CA ALA A 61 -10.23 0.62 -14.33
C ALA A 61 -9.46 1.94 -14.55
N MET A 62 -8.27 2.09 -13.95
CA MET A 62 -7.39 3.23 -14.22
C MET A 62 -6.91 3.22 -15.68
N GLN A 63 -6.50 2.05 -16.20
CA GLN A 63 -6.09 1.93 -17.60
C GLN A 63 -7.21 2.35 -18.57
N GLU A 64 -8.44 1.89 -18.32
CA GLU A 64 -9.60 2.22 -19.15
C GLU A 64 -9.99 3.71 -19.08
N ARG A 65 -9.99 4.29 -17.88
CA ARG A 65 -10.52 5.65 -17.64
C ARG A 65 -9.49 6.75 -17.76
N LEU A 66 -8.23 6.46 -17.48
CA LEU A 66 -7.12 7.42 -17.42
C LEU A 66 -6.08 7.19 -18.52
N GLY A 67 -6.18 6.08 -19.26
CA GLY A 67 -5.21 5.70 -20.30
C GLY A 67 -3.90 5.12 -19.76
N HIS A 68 -3.75 5.01 -18.44
CA HIS A 68 -2.59 4.43 -17.77
C HIS A 68 -2.99 3.90 -16.39
N ALA A 69 -2.28 2.87 -15.92
CA ALA A 69 -2.41 2.35 -14.57
C ALA A 69 -1.17 2.66 -13.72
N PHE A 70 -1.39 2.89 -12.44
CA PHE A 70 -0.31 2.92 -11.44
C PHE A 70 -0.15 1.55 -10.82
N LEU A 71 1.09 1.17 -10.49
CA LEU A 71 1.32 -0.04 -9.68
C LEU A 71 0.54 0.11 -8.38
N THR A 72 -0.38 -0.81 -8.15
CA THR A 72 -1.33 -0.76 -7.05
C THR A 72 -0.99 -1.82 -6.02
N ILE A 73 -0.84 -1.41 -4.76
CA ILE A 73 -0.70 -2.31 -3.61
C ILE A 73 -1.93 -2.12 -2.72
N VAL A 74 -2.69 -3.19 -2.46
CA VAL A 74 -3.91 -3.13 -1.64
C VAL A 74 -3.68 -3.79 -0.30
N ARG A 75 -4.15 -3.17 0.77
CA ARG A 75 -4.22 -3.77 2.11
C ARG A 75 -5.59 -3.59 2.75
N PRO A 76 -6.12 -4.59 3.48
CA PRO A 76 -7.22 -4.39 4.39
C PRO A 76 -6.84 -3.34 5.45
N VAL A 77 -7.74 -2.42 5.75
CA VAL A 77 -7.50 -1.44 6.83
C VAL A 77 -7.32 -2.13 8.19
N ALA A 78 -7.94 -3.30 8.39
CA ALA A 78 -7.72 -4.11 9.59
C ALA A 78 -6.26 -4.56 9.75
N GLN A 79 -5.56 -4.90 8.66
CA GLN A 79 -4.14 -5.25 8.70
C GLN A 79 -3.27 -4.03 9.06
N LEU A 80 -3.57 -2.87 8.48
CA LEU A 80 -2.88 -1.62 8.85
C LEU A 80 -3.07 -1.26 10.33
N ARG A 81 -4.27 -1.50 10.88
CA ARG A 81 -4.52 -1.34 12.33
C ARG A 81 -3.72 -2.34 13.17
N LYS A 82 -3.58 -3.58 12.72
CA LYS A 82 -2.74 -4.60 13.38
C LYS A 82 -1.28 -4.13 13.46
N VAL A 83 -0.72 -3.61 12.36
CA VAL A 83 0.65 -3.06 12.34
C VAL A 83 0.82 -1.93 13.36
N LEU A 84 -0.17 -1.04 13.51
CA LEU A 84 -0.11 0.01 14.53
C LEU A 84 -0.20 -0.55 15.96
N ALA A 85 -1.02 -1.59 16.17
CA ALA A 85 -1.24 -2.18 17.49
C ALA A 85 -0.06 -3.03 17.96
N THR A 86 0.64 -3.72 17.05
CA THR A 86 1.77 -4.58 17.39
C THR A 86 3.10 -3.84 17.49
N ASP A 87 3.19 -2.62 16.95
CA ASP A 87 4.42 -1.84 16.77
C ASP A 87 5.64 -2.71 16.41
N PRO A 88 5.80 -3.10 15.13
CA PRO A 88 6.90 -3.96 14.68
C PRO A 88 8.30 -3.43 14.98
N TYR A 89 8.44 -2.15 15.37
CA TYR A 89 9.71 -1.56 15.76
C TYR A 89 10.03 -1.78 17.25
N ALA A 90 9.05 -2.11 18.09
CA ALA A 90 9.22 -2.22 19.55
C ALA A 90 10.31 -3.20 20.00
N PRO A 91 10.54 -4.36 19.33
CA PRO A 91 11.64 -5.27 19.70
C PRO A 91 13.04 -4.73 19.39
N PHE A 92 13.15 -3.63 18.63
CA PHE A 92 14.41 -3.12 18.11
C PHE A 92 14.81 -1.80 18.77
N ARG A 93 16.10 -1.63 19.03
CA ARG A 93 16.66 -0.32 19.42
C ARG A 93 16.74 0.58 18.19
N VAL A 94 15.66 1.33 17.94
CA VAL A 94 15.60 2.33 16.86
C VAL A 94 15.90 3.70 17.44
N SER A 95 16.91 4.39 16.88
CA SER A 95 17.27 5.75 17.29
C SER A 95 16.07 6.70 17.10
N PRO A 96 15.81 7.65 18.01
CA PRO A 96 14.79 8.69 17.82
C PRO A 96 15.04 9.56 16.57
N LYS A 97 16.29 9.60 16.07
CA LYS A 97 16.67 10.32 14.85
C LYS A 97 16.46 9.48 13.58
N ALA A 98 16.21 8.17 13.70
CA ALA A 98 15.99 7.30 12.56
C ALA A 98 14.59 7.51 11.98
N LYS A 99 14.48 7.40 10.65
CA LYS A 99 13.20 7.37 9.96
C LYS A 99 12.69 5.92 9.94
N ARG A 100 11.52 5.68 10.51
CA ARG A 100 10.81 4.40 10.39
C ARG A 100 10.18 4.31 9.01
N ILE A 101 10.55 3.32 8.22
CA ILE A 101 10.07 3.13 6.86
C ILE A 101 9.34 1.79 6.77
N VAL A 102 8.05 1.85 6.41
CA VAL A 102 7.27 0.67 6.06
C VAL A 102 7.21 0.55 4.55
N THR A 103 7.76 -0.54 4.02
CA THR A 103 7.66 -0.88 2.59
C THR A 103 6.61 -1.95 2.40
N PHE A 104 5.52 -1.61 1.69
CA PHE A 104 4.49 -2.58 1.33
C PHE A 104 4.90 -3.33 0.06
N LEU A 105 4.87 -4.66 0.12
CA LEU A 105 5.10 -5.52 -1.04
C LEU A 105 3.77 -5.81 -1.74
N ARG A 106 3.78 -5.82 -3.08
CA ARG A 106 2.58 -6.13 -3.88
C ARG A 106 2.11 -7.59 -3.74
N GLY A 107 3.01 -8.48 -3.34
CA GLY A 107 2.75 -9.89 -3.11
C GLY A 107 3.61 -10.43 -1.98
N ARG A 108 3.40 -11.69 -1.63
CA ARG A 108 4.18 -12.33 -0.56
C ARG A 108 5.66 -12.42 -0.95
N PRO A 109 6.58 -12.06 -0.05
CA PRO A 109 8.00 -12.21 -0.29
C PRO A 109 8.35 -13.69 -0.40
N THR A 110 9.04 -14.07 -1.47
CA THR A 110 9.58 -15.43 -1.67
C THR A 110 11.03 -15.54 -1.26
N ALA A 111 11.72 -14.39 -1.11
CA ALA A 111 13.11 -14.33 -0.70
C ALA A 111 13.26 -14.70 0.78
N LYS A 112 14.24 -15.57 1.07
CA LYS A 112 14.69 -15.86 2.43
C LYS A 112 15.94 -15.03 2.70
N ILE A 113 15.77 -13.93 3.43
CA ILE A 113 16.86 -13.04 3.82
C ILE A 113 17.12 -13.23 5.32
N LYS A 114 18.39 -13.36 5.71
CA LYS A 114 18.76 -13.37 7.13
C LYS A 114 18.66 -11.94 7.66
N LEU A 115 17.64 -11.67 8.47
CA LEU A 115 17.42 -10.36 9.07
C LEU A 115 18.04 -10.29 10.48
N PRO A 116 18.46 -9.10 10.93
CA PRO A 116 18.45 -7.83 10.21
C PRO A 116 19.63 -7.68 9.23
N VAL A 117 19.40 -7.02 8.10
CA VAL A 117 20.45 -6.61 7.14
C VAL A 117 20.71 -5.13 7.32
N GLU A 118 21.98 -4.71 7.34
CA GLU A 118 22.38 -3.31 7.45
C GLU A 118 23.42 -2.95 6.38
N THR A 119 23.17 -1.86 5.68
CA THR A 119 24.07 -1.28 4.66
C THR A 119 23.97 0.24 4.72
N ASP A 120 25.09 0.95 4.83
CA ASP A 120 25.17 2.42 4.83
C ASP A 120 24.20 3.12 5.81
N GLY A 121 23.99 2.52 6.99
CA GLY A 121 23.08 3.04 8.03
C GLY A 121 21.59 2.80 7.77
N ALA A 122 21.23 2.15 6.66
CA ALA A 122 19.89 1.63 6.42
C ALA A 122 19.82 0.18 6.90
N ARG A 123 18.78 -0.14 7.69
CA ARG A 123 18.63 -1.47 8.29
C ARG A 123 17.25 -2.02 7.98
N ILE A 124 17.17 -3.24 7.45
CA ILE A 124 15.91 -3.99 7.39
C ILE A 124 15.79 -4.79 8.68
N LEU A 125 14.78 -4.48 9.51
CA LEU A 125 14.61 -5.04 10.85
C LEU A 125 13.84 -6.36 10.82
N THR A 126 12.66 -6.34 10.21
CA THR A 126 11.76 -7.49 10.13
C THR A 126 10.89 -7.41 8.88
N MET A 127 10.26 -8.52 8.54
CA MET A 127 9.33 -8.65 7.43
C MET A 127 8.15 -9.51 7.87
N GLU A 128 6.94 -8.94 7.82
CA GLU A 128 5.72 -9.55 8.36
C GLU A 128 4.57 -9.30 7.37
N ASP A 129 3.77 -10.33 7.07
CA ASP A 129 2.51 -10.19 6.31
C ASP A 129 2.58 -9.41 4.96
N GLY A 130 3.77 -9.30 4.35
CA GLY A 130 3.99 -8.55 3.10
C GLY A 130 4.44 -7.10 3.32
N GLU A 131 4.79 -6.73 4.54
CA GLU A 131 5.43 -5.48 4.93
C GLU A 131 6.89 -5.72 5.31
N ILE A 132 7.76 -4.79 4.93
CA ILE A 132 9.14 -4.70 5.40
C ILE A 132 9.26 -3.48 6.30
N PHE A 133 9.87 -3.66 7.46
CA PHE A 133 10.10 -2.61 8.45
C PHE A 133 11.59 -2.29 8.53
N SER A 134 11.93 -1.03 8.26
CA SER A 134 13.31 -0.53 8.23
C SER A 134 13.50 0.71 9.08
#